data_AF-A0A6I6SSI5-F1
#
_entry.id   AF-A0A6I6SSI5-F1
#
_cell.length_a   1.000
_cell.length_b   1.000
_cell.length_c   1.000
_cell.angle_alpha   90.00
_cell.angle_beta   90.00
_cell.angle_gamma   90.00
#
_symmetry.space_group_name_H-M   'P 1'
#
loop_
_entity.id
_entity.type
_entity.pdbx_description
1 polymer ?
#
loop_
_entity_poly.entity_id
_entity_poly.type
_entity_poly.pdbx_seq_one_letter_code
_entity_poly.pdbx_strand_id
1 'polypeptide(L)'
;MKHYGLGCRSVLVACAMALMLALAGCGTTTGERAASGAGVGAAVGGAAGAATGGSVVRGAAIGAGAGAVTGAATDEDDIDLDD
;
A
#
# COMPACT_ATOMS: atom_id res chain seq x y z
N MET A 1 34.22 -2.69 -10.05
CA MET A 1 33.13 -3.69 -10.16
C MET A 1 32.43 -3.98 -8.81
N LYS A 2 32.23 -2.97 -7.93
CA LYS A 2 31.61 -3.14 -6.59
C LYS A 2 30.27 -2.41 -6.44
N HIS A 3 29.91 -1.57 -7.42
CA HIS A 3 28.71 -0.71 -7.39
C HIS A 3 27.45 -1.36 -8.02
N TYR A 4 27.58 -2.46 -8.77
CA TYR A 4 26.44 -3.16 -9.36
C TYR A 4 25.63 -4.01 -8.35
N GLY A 5 26.24 -4.41 -7.23
CA GLY A 5 25.58 -5.26 -6.22
C GLY A 5 24.57 -4.52 -5.34
N LEU A 6 24.70 -3.19 -5.20
CA LEU A 6 23.80 -2.39 -4.37
C LEU A 6 22.60 -1.85 -5.18
N GLY A 7 22.83 -1.41 -6.43
CA GLY A 7 21.79 -0.88 -7.32
C GLY A 7 20.86 -1.94 -7.91
N CYS A 8 21.38 -3.09 -8.32
CA CYS A 8 20.54 -4.19 -8.80
C CYS A 8 19.61 -4.71 -7.69
N ARG A 9 20.12 -4.76 -6.45
CA ARG A 9 19.35 -5.23 -5.29
C ARG A 9 18.24 -4.27 -4.89
N SER A 10 18.46 -2.96 -4.95
CA SER A 10 17.41 -1.97 -4.68
C SER A 10 16.37 -1.90 -5.80
N VAL A 11 16.76 -2.08 -7.07
CA VAL A 11 15.81 -2.20 -8.19
C VAL A 11 14.95 -3.45 -8.05
N LEU A 12 15.54 -4.59 -7.67
CA LEU A 12 14.78 -5.82 -7.42
C LEU A 12 13.80 -5.67 -6.25
N VAL A 13 14.19 -5.00 -5.16
CA VAL A 13 13.29 -4.73 -4.03
C VAL A 13 12.15 -3.79 -4.43
N ALA A 14 12.43 -2.74 -5.21
CA ALA A 14 11.41 -1.82 -5.70
C ALA A 14 10.42 -2.52 -6.66
N CYS A 15 10.91 -3.33 -7.60
CA CYS A 15 10.06 -4.14 -8.47
C CYS A 15 9.24 -5.16 -7.68
N ALA A 16 9.85 -5.89 -6.75
CA ALA A 16 9.14 -6.85 -5.91
C ALA A 16 8.05 -6.16 -5.10
N MET A 17 8.31 -4.96 -4.58
CA MET A 17 7.32 -4.21 -3.83
C MET A 17 6.19 -3.69 -4.73
N ALA A 18 6.50 -3.15 -5.90
CA ALA A 18 5.49 -2.75 -6.89
C ALA A 18 4.60 -3.93 -7.32
N LEU A 19 5.18 -5.11 -7.52
CA LEU A 19 4.46 -6.34 -7.84
C LEU A 19 3.59 -6.82 -6.67
N MET A 20 4.08 -6.72 -5.43
CA MET A 20 3.29 -7.05 -4.23
C MET A 20 2.12 -6.08 -4.04
N LEU A 21 2.30 -4.79 -4.34
CA LEU A 21 1.22 -3.80 -4.30
C LEU A 21 0.18 -4.05 -5.41
N ALA A 22 0.64 -4.40 -6.62
CA ALA A 22 -0.25 -4.80 -7.71
C ALA A 22 -1.02 -6.09 -7.38
N LEU A 23 -0.38 -7.04 -6.68
CA LEU A 23 -1.00 -8.29 -6.23
C LEU A 23 -1.93 -8.09 -5.03
N ALA A 24 -1.66 -7.12 -4.16
CA ALA A 24 -2.57 -6.71 -3.09
C ALA A 24 -3.85 -6.03 -3.63
N GLY A 25 -3.74 -5.37 -4.79
CA GLY A 25 -4.88 -4.96 -5.60
C GLY A 25 -5.55 -6.12 -6.36
N CYS A 26 -5.06 -7.35 -6.25
CA CYS A 26 -5.73 -8.57 -6.73
C CYS A 26 -6.33 -9.36 -5.54
N GLY A 27 -6.71 -8.65 -4.47
CA GLY A 27 -7.51 -9.22 -3.39
C GLY A 27 -8.88 -9.65 -3.92
N THR A 28 -9.38 -10.79 -3.46
CA THR A 28 -10.62 -11.37 -4.00
C THR A 28 -11.88 -10.61 -3.59
N THR A 29 -11.80 -9.72 -2.60
CA THR A 29 -12.93 -8.91 -2.12
C THR A 29 -12.51 -7.47 -1.74
N THR A 30 -13.44 -6.52 -1.88
CA THR A 30 -13.27 -5.10 -1.53
C THR A 30 -12.79 -4.89 -0.09
N GLY A 31 -13.27 -5.70 0.86
CA GLY A 31 -12.89 -5.61 2.27
C GLY A 31 -11.42 -5.98 2.52
N GLU A 32 -10.90 -6.99 1.82
CA GLU A 32 -9.49 -7.37 1.91
C GLU A 32 -8.57 -6.31 1.31
N ARG A 33 -8.99 -5.69 0.19
CA ARG A 33 -8.26 -4.58 -0.44
C ARG A 33 -8.26 -3.33 0.42
N ALA A 34 -9.41 -2.96 0.99
CA ALA A 34 -9.52 -1.86 1.93
C ALA A 34 -8.69 -2.11 3.20
N ALA A 35 -8.74 -3.31 3.79
CA ALA A 35 -7.95 -3.64 4.98
C ALA A 35 -6.44 -3.64 4.69
N SER A 36 -6.02 -4.15 3.53
CA SER A 36 -4.63 -4.14 3.10
C SER A 36 -4.12 -2.71 2.84
N GLY A 37 -4.91 -1.90 2.13
CA GLY A 37 -4.63 -0.47 1.91
C GLY A 37 -4.59 0.31 3.23
N ALA A 38 -5.47 0.01 4.18
CA ALA A 38 -5.45 0.59 5.52
C ALA A 38 -4.17 0.24 6.28
N GLY A 39 -3.74 -1.02 6.24
CA GLY A 39 -2.53 -1.47 6.93
C GLY A 39 -1.27 -0.80 6.39
N VAL A 40 -1.11 -0.78 5.06
CA VAL A 40 0.04 -0.13 4.41
C VAL A 40 0.01 1.38 4.63
N GLY A 41 -1.16 2.00 4.45
CA GLY A 41 -1.36 3.41 4.68
C GLY A 41 -1.06 3.81 6.13
N ALA A 42 -1.43 2.99 7.12
CA ALA A 42 -1.11 3.21 8.52
C ALA A 42 0.40 3.18 8.78
N ALA A 43 1.09 2.20 8.20
CA ALA A 43 2.54 2.05 8.36
C ALA A 43 3.28 3.25 7.75
N VAL A 44 2.94 3.63 6.52
CA VAL A 44 3.56 4.77 5.82
C VAL A 44 3.20 6.09 6.49
N GLY A 45 1.92 6.30 6.82
CA GLY A 45 1.44 7.51 7.48
C GLY A 45 2.04 7.69 8.88
N GLY A 46 2.19 6.60 9.64
CA GLY A 46 2.86 6.62 10.94
C GLY A 46 4.35 6.93 10.83
N ALA A 47 5.04 6.30 9.88
CA ALA A 47 6.45 6.57 9.61
C ALA A 47 6.69 8.00 9.14
N ALA A 48 5.84 8.54 8.25
CA ALA A 48 5.91 9.92 7.80
C ALA A 48 5.60 10.91 8.93
N GLY A 49 4.61 10.60 9.78
CA GLY A 49 4.31 11.37 10.98
C GLY A 49 5.51 11.42 11.93
N ALA A 50 6.17 10.28 12.17
CA ALA A 50 7.39 10.22 12.97
C ALA A 50 8.53 11.04 12.33
N ALA A 51 8.76 10.88 11.03
CA ALA A 51 9.85 11.52 10.30
C ALA A 51 9.72 13.05 10.22
N THR A 52 8.50 13.57 10.22
CA THR A 52 8.21 15.01 10.20
C THR A 52 8.14 15.63 11.59
N GLY A 53 8.37 14.86 12.65
CA GLY A 53 8.23 15.32 14.04
C GLY A 53 6.79 15.47 14.51
N GLY A 54 5.83 14.93 13.75
CA GLY A 54 4.41 14.89 14.08
C GLY A 54 4.01 13.66 14.91
N SER A 55 2.71 13.49 15.13
CA SER A 55 2.16 12.33 15.84
C SER A 55 2.11 11.10 14.94
N VAL A 56 2.80 10.02 15.36
CA VAL A 56 2.77 8.71 14.69
C VAL A 56 1.35 8.16 14.62
N VAL A 57 0.61 8.25 15.73
CA VAL A 57 -0.78 7.74 15.80
C VAL A 57 -1.68 8.52 14.84
N ARG A 58 -1.52 9.85 14.78
CA ARG A 58 -2.32 10.69 13.88
C ARG A 58 -1.98 10.42 12.42
N GLY A 59 -0.70 10.32 12.08
CA GLY A 59 -0.25 9.96 10.74
C GLY A 59 -0.72 8.57 10.32
N ALA A 60 -0.64 7.60 11.22
CA ALA A 60 -1.13 6.25 10.99
C ALA A 60 -2.66 6.20 10.80
N ALA A 61 -3.43 6.94 11.61
CA ALA A 61 -4.88 6.98 11.46
C ALA A 61 -5.31 7.63 10.12
N ILE A 62 -4.65 8.72 9.71
CA ILE A 62 -4.93 9.38 8.44
C ILE A 62 -4.52 8.48 7.27
N GLY A 63 -3.34 7.88 7.33
CA GLY A 63 -2.87 6.97 6.30
C GLY A 63 -3.72 5.70 6.20
N ALA A 64 -4.18 5.17 7.33
CA ALA A 64 -5.10 4.04 7.37
C ALA A 64 -6.43 4.38 6.71
N GLY A 65 -7.02 5.53 7.03
CA GLY A 65 -8.27 5.98 6.43
C GLY A 65 -8.15 6.22 4.93
N ALA A 66 -7.10 6.94 4.51
CA ALA A 66 -6.86 7.22 3.09
C ALA A 66 -6.57 5.94 2.29
N GLY A 67 -5.77 5.03 2.85
CA GLY A 67 -5.47 3.73 2.25
C GLY A 67 -6.67 2.78 2.20
N ALA A 68 -7.54 2.82 3.23
CA ALA A 68 -8.80 2.06 3.24
C ALA A 68 -9.76 2.53 2.15
N VAL A 69 -9.96 3.86 2.04
CA VAL A 69 -10.81 4.46 1.01
C VAL A 69 -10.27 4.16 -0.38
N THR A 70 -8.95 4.29 -0.57
CA THR A 70 -8.32 3.98 -1.87
C THR A 70 -8.46 2.49 -2.21
N GLY A 71 -8.28 1.60 -1.24
CA GLY A 71 -8.44 0.16 -1.42
C GLY A 71 -9.90 -0.28 -1.64
N ALA A 72 -10.87 0.42 -1.06
CA ALA A 72 -12.29 0.22 -1.31
C ALA A 72 -12.69 0.75 -2.70
N ALA A 73 -12.22 1.95 -3.06
CA ALA A 73 -12.48 2.61 -4.34
C ALA A 73 -11.87 1.89 -5.56
N THR A 74 -11.02 0.88 -5.34
CA THR A 74 -10.40 0.08 -6.40
C THR A 74 -11.31 -1.09 -6.86
N ASP A 75 -12.56 -1.18 -6.38
CA ASP A 75 -13.51 -2.25 -6.73
C ASP A 75 -14.98 -1.78 -6.79
N GLU A 76 -15.21 -0.56 -7.28
CA GLU A 76 -16.58 -0.03 -7.38
C GLU A 76 -17.26 -0.32 -8.74
N ASP A 77 -16.54 -0.72 -9.80
CA ASP A 77 -17.09 -0.69 -11.18
C ASP A 77 -16.97 -1.97 -12.04
N ASP A 78 -16.47 -3.13 -11.57
CA ASP A 78 -16.16 -4.26 -12.49
C ASP A 78 -16.56 -5.68 -12.03
N ILE A 79 -17.65 -5.84 -11.28
CA ILE A 79 -18.28 -7.18 -11.13
C ILE A 79 -19.81 -7.16 -11.22
N ASP A 80 -20.35 -6.75 -12.37
CA ASP A 80 -21.59 -7.35 -12.87
C ASP A 80 -21.23 -8.69 -13.54
N LEU A 81 -21.20 -9.77 -12.75
CA LEU A 81 -21.28 -11.14 -13.26
C LEU A 81 -22.77 -11.54 -13.32
N ASP A 82 -23.47 -11.00 -14.31
CA ASP A 82 -24.76 -11.53 -14.79
C ASP A 82 -24.51 -12.18 -16.16
N ASP A 83 -24.58 -13.52 -16.15
CA ASP A 83 -24.54 -14.54 -17.23
C ASP A 83 -23.22 -14.88 -17.97
#